data_AF-A0A515D4P4-F1
#
_entry.id   AF-A0A515D4P4-F1
#
_cell.length_a   1.000
_cell.length_b   1.000
_cell.length_c   1.000
_cell.angle_alpha   90.00
_cell.angle_beta   90.00
_cell.angle_gamma   90.00
#
_symmetry.space_group_name_H-M   'P 1'
#
loop_
_entity.id
_entity.type
_entity.pdbx_description
1 polymer ?
#
loop_
_entity_poly.entity_id
_entity_poly.type
_entity_poly.pdbx_seq_one_letter_code
_entity_poly.pdbx_strand_id
1 'polypeptide(L)'
;MQLNQIKLIAAIAKEIEQQHPGIGLEPRWFNAITQAVNGICAEFAKPVVKASEGMGLTAWLASDDTGLSSLYMASILTGEFKAENHYPRDPADFGRCLRLIEAVPEMESKIRDMSQHGDKWAVVAAHWHEWAEVYRADDGQRLYRLMRLCYEGGV
;
A
#
# COMPACT_ATOMS: atom_id res chain seq x y z
N MET A 1 -10.23 -10.04 -12.10
CA MET A 1 -9.82 -11.45 -12.28
C MET A 1 -10.99 -12.35 -11.88
N GLN A 2 -11.23 -13.50 -12.52
CA GLN A 2 -12.36 -14.36 -12.13
C GLN A 2 -11.86 -15.65 -11.47
N LEU A 3 -12.14 -15.81 -10.17
CA LEU A 3 -11.81 -17.01 -9.41
C LEU A 3 -12.88 -18.09 -9.61
N ASN A 4 -12.46 -19.36 -9.63
CA ASN A 4 -13.39 -20.48 -9.62
C ASN A 4 -13.91 -20.73 -8.20
N GLN A 5 -15.12 -20.22 -7.92
CA GLN A 5 -15.77 -20.28 -6.62
C GLN A 5 -15.88 -21.70 -6.05
N ILE A 6 -16.35 -22.66 -6.85
CA ILE A 6 -16.55 -24.06 -6.41
C ILE A 6 -15.23 -24.71 -6.00
N LYS A 7 -14.16 -24.51 -6.79
CA LYS A 7 -12.84 -25.03 -6.45
C LYS A 7 -12.29 -24.40 -5.17
N LEU A 8 -12.55 -23.11 -4.94
CA LEU A 8 -12.10 -22.43 -3.73
C LEU A 8 -12.85 -22.92 -2.48
N ILE A 9 -14.17 -23.13 -2.56
CA ILE A 9 -14.96 -23.74 -1.48
C ILE A 9 -14.41 -25.13 -1.15
N ALA A 10 -14.18 -25.96 -2.16
CA ALA A 10 -13.66 -27.31 -1.98
C ALA A 10 -12.26 -27.32 -1.34
N ALA A 11 -11.39 -26.38 -1.72
CA ALA A 11 -10.06 -26.24 -1.14
C ALA A 11 -10.12 -25.84 0.34
N ILE A 12 -10.97 -24.87 0.71
CA ILE A 12 -11.13 -24.43 2.10
C ILE A 12 -11.75 -25.54 2.95
N ALA A 13 -12.77 -26.23 2.44
CA ALA A 13 -13.40 -27.35 3.15
C ALA A 13 -12.37 -28.46 3.44
N LYS A 14 -11.53 -28.80 2.47
CA LYS A 14 -10.44 -29.77 2.62
C LYS A 14 -9.41 -29.33 3.66
N GLU A 15 -9.01 -28.06 3.65
CA GLU A 15 -8.07 -27.51 4.63
C GLU A 15 -8.63 -27.60 6.06
N ILE A 16 -9.93 -27.29 6.25
CA ILE A 16 -10.58 -27.39 7.56
C ILE A 16 -10.59 -28.84 8.06
N GLU A 17 -10.89 -29.81 7.18
CA GLU A 17 -10.84 -31.23 7.53
C GLU A 17 -9.42 -31.70 7.88
N GLN A 18 -8.40 -31.15 7.22
CA GLN A 18 -7.00 -31.43 7.56
C GLN A 18 -6.60 -30.90 8.93
N GLN A 19 -7.04 -29.68 9.27
CA GLN A 19 -6.79 -29.09 10.59
C GLN A 19 -7.61 -29.78 11.69
N HIS A 20 -8.80 -30.27 11.36
CA HIS A 20 -9.70 -30.97 12.29
C HIS A 20 -10.29 -32.25 11.68
N PRO A 21 -9.53 -33.37 11.72
CA PRO A 21 -9.98 -34.64 11.15
C PRO A 21 -11.27 -35.15 11.81
N GLY A 22 -12.22 -35.60 10.99
CA GLY A 22 -13.47 -36.20 11.48
C GLY A 22 -14.49 -35.21 12.06
N ILE A 23 -14.27 -33.90 11.91
CA ILE A 23 -15.15 -32.87 12.47
C ILE A 23 -16.58 -32.93 11.91
N GLY A 24 -16.78 -33.52 10.73
CA GLY A 24 -18.06 -33.60 10.04
C GLY A 24 -18.54 -32.21 9.60
N LEU A 25 -18.41 -31.89 8.31
CA LEU A 25 -18.83 -30.57 7.82
C LEU A 25 -20.36 -30.48 7.74
N GLU A 26 -20.97 -29.99 8.82
CA GLU A 26 -22.40 -29.68 8.90
C GLU A 26 -22.79 -28.58 7.90
N PRO A 27 -24.05 -28.56 7.39
CA PRO A 27 -24.51 -27.57 6.41
C PRO A 27 -24.26 -26.11 6.84
N ARG A 28 -24.35 -25.81 8.14
CA ARG A 28 -24.08 -24.48 8.69
C ARG A 28 -22.65 -23.99 8.42
N TRP A 29 -21.66 -24.88 8.42
CA TRP A 29 -20.26 -24.54 8.17
C TRP A 29 -19.99 -24.36 6.68
N PHE A 30 -20.61 -25.19 5.83
CA PHE A 30 -20.57 -24.98 4.38
C PHE A 30 -21.16 -23.62 3.98
N ASN A 31 -22.25 -23.18 4.62
CA ASN A 31 -22.83 -21.86 4.38
C ASN A 31 -21.85 -20.74 4.76
N ALA A 32 -21.14 -20.87 5.89
CA ALA A 32 -20.13 -19.90 6.31
C ALA A 32 -18.93 -19.85 5.35
N ILE A 33 -18.42 -21.01 4.90
CA ILE A 33 -17.36 -21.09 3.89
C ILE A 33 -17.81 -20.42 2.59
N THR A 34 -19.03 -20.71 2.15
CA THR A 34 -19.60 -20.12 0.92
C THR A 34 -19.69 -18.60 1.05
N GLN A 35 -20.15 -18.08 2.18
CA GLN A 35 -20.21 -16.63 2.42
C GLN A 35 -18.82 -15.99 2.37
N ALA A 36 -17.83 -16.59 3.01
CA ALA A 36 -16.44 -16.09 2.96
C ALA A 36 -15.89 -16.10 1.53
N VAL A 37 -16.09 -17.20 0.80
CA VAL A 37 -15.66 -17.32 -0.60
C VAL A 37 -16.35 -16.31 -1.49
N ASN A 38 -17.64 -16.03 -1.29
CA ASN A 38 -18.36 -15.00 -2.05
C ASN A 38 -17.70 -13.63 -1.88
N GLY A 39 -17.31 -13.28 -0.64
CA GLY A 39 -16.57 -12.05 -0.37
C GLY A 39 -15.23 -11.99 -1.11
N ILE A 40 -14.46 -13.08 -1.08
CA ILE A 40 -13.17 -13.16 -1.80
C ILE A 40 -13.38 -13.03 -3.31
N CYS A 41 -14.32 -13.78 -3.89
CA CYS A 41 -14.60 -13.69 -5.32
C CYS A 41 -15.08 -12.30 -5.73
N ALA A 42 -15.92 -11.65 -4.92
CA ALA A 42 -16.38 -10.29 -5.16
C ALA A 42 -15.22 -9.29 -5.14
N GLU A 43 -14.28 -9.42 -4.20
CA GLU A 43 -13.12 -8.53 -4.12
C GLU A 43 -12.21 -8.70 -5.35
N PHE A 44 -11.91 -9.94 -5.73
CA PHE A 44 -11.06 -10.24 -6.89
C PHE A 44 -11.68 -9.87 -8.24
N ALA A 45 -13.01 -9.74 -8.29
CA ALA A 45 -13.73 -9.26 -9.45
C ALA A 45 -13.61 -7.75 -9.64
N LYS A 46 -13.33 -6.98 -8.58
CA LYS A 46 -13.12 -5.54 -8.68
C LYS A 46 -11.83 -5.24 -9.46
N PRO A 47 -11.80 -4.18 -10.28
CA PRO A 47 -10.57 -3.71 -10.87
C PRO A 47 -9.67 -3.13 -9.77
N VAL A 48 -8.36 -3.34 -9.89
CA VAL A 48 -7.38 -2.63 -9.06
C VAL A 48 -7.41 -1.16 -9.49
N VAL A 49 -7.72 -0.27 -8.55
CA VAL A 49 -7.74 1.18 -8.76
C VAL A 49 -6.37 1.71 -8.40
N LYS A 50 -5.58 2.10 -9.42
CA LYS A 50 -4.28 2.74 -9.22
C LYS A 50 -4.43 4.25 -9.06
N ALA A 51 -3.43 4.87 -8.41
CA ALA A 51 -3.34 6.31 -8.41
C ALA A 51 -3.16 6.82 -9.85
N SER A 52 -3.76 7.96 -10.14
CA SER A 52 -3.63 8.65 -11.43
C SER A 52 -3.41 10.13 -11.19
N GLU A 53 -2.70 10.77 -12.12
CA GLU A 53 -2.31 12.17 -12.01
C GLU A 53 -3.53 13.07 -11.81
N GLY A 54 -3.48 13.94 -10.79
CA GLY A 54 -4.52 14.92 -10.49
C GLY A 54 -5.87 14.34 -10.03
N MET A 55 -5.97 13.06 -9.66
CA MET A 55 -7.24 12.47 -9.19
C MET A 55 -7.75 13.08 -7.87
N GLY A 56 -6.88 13.76 -7.12
CA GLY A 56 -7.21 14.40 -5.85
C GLY A 56 -7.16 13.46 -4.65
N LEU A 57 -7.08 14.05 -3.46
CA LEU A 57 -6.86 13.32 -2.20
C LEU A 57 -7.95 12.28 -1.91
N THR A 58 -9.22 12.64 -2.07
CA THR A 58 -10.35 11.74 -1.79
C THR A 58 -10.32 10.51 -2.69
N ALA A 59 -10.05 10.68 -3.98
CA ALA A 59 -9.98 9.56 -4.91
C ALA A 59 -8.72 8.72 -4.66
N TRP A 60 -7.58 9.35 -4.34
CA TRP A 60 -6.35 8.65 -3.98
C TRP A 60 -6.51 7.81 -2.70
N LEU A 61 -7.15 8.35 -1.66
CA LEU A 61 -7.45 7.63 -0.41
C LEU A 61 -8.35 6.40 -0.65
N ALA A 62 -9.21 6.45 -1.66
CA ALA A 62 -10.08 5.35 -2.06
C ALA A 62 -9.42 4.35 -3.04
N SER A 63 -8.17 4.60 -3.45
CA SER A 63 -7.44 3.75 -4.38
C SER A 63 -6.65 2.62 -3.69
N ASP A 64 -6.26 1.61 -4.46
CA ASP A 64 -5.40 0.49 -4.04
C ASP A 64 -3.89 0.83 -4.08
N ASP A 65 -3.55 2.12 -4.14
CA ASP A 65 -2.17 2.61 -4.31
C ASP A 65 -1.69 3.46 -3.13
N THR A 66 -2.24 3.14 -1.95
CA THR A 66 -1.86 3.72 -0.66
C THR A 66 -0.96 2.78 0.13
N GLY A 67 -0.28 3.31 1.14
CA GLY A 67 0.56 2.55 2.07
C GLY A 67 0.84 3.36 3.31
N LEU A 68 1.39 2.74 4.36
CA LEU A 68 1.56 3.39 5.66
C LEU A 68 2.40 4.68 5.57
N SER A 69 3.49 4.68 4.81
CA SER A 69 4.34 5.86 4.61
C SER A 69 3.64 6.99 3.85
N SER A 70 2.90 6.67 2.78
CA SER A 70 2.19 7.67 1.99
C SER A 70 0.96 8.22 2.72
N LEU A 71 0.26 7.38 3.50
CA LEU A 71 -0.83 7.82 4.39
C LEU A 71 -0.31 8.76 5.48
N TYR A 72 0.86 8.47 6.07
CA TYR A 72 1.49 9.38 7.01
C TYR A 72 1.82 10.72 6.36
N MET A 73 2.49 10.70 5.20
CA MET A 73 2.80 11.91 4.43
C MET A 73 1.53 12.73 4.12
N ALA A 74 0.49 12.09 3.58
CA ALA A 74 -0.78 12.76 3.30
C ALA A 74 -1.39 13.37 4.57
N SER A 75 -1.36 12.66 5.70
CA SER A 75 -1.89 13.16 6.98
C SER A 75 -1.19 14.44 7.45
N ILE A 76 0.13 14.53 7.24
CA ILE A 76 0.94 15.70 7.59
C ILE A 76 0.68 16.87 6.63
N LEU A 77 0.74 16.62 5.31
CA LEU A 77 0.67 17.69 4.31
C LEU A 77 -0.73 18.31 4.18
N THR A 78 -1.77 17.57 4.60
CA THR A 78 -3.17 17.99 4.54
C THR A 78 -3.72 18.41 5.90
N GLY A 79 -3.32 17.74 6.98
CA GLY A 79 -3.94 17.88 8.29
C GLY A 79 -5.36 17.31 8.39
N GLU A 80 -5.86 16.60 7.37
CA GLU A 80 -7.27 16.14 7.31
C GLU A 80 -7.53 14.89 8.15
N PHE A 81 -6.51 14.10 8.44
CA PHE A 81 -6.61 12.88 9.24
C PHE A 81 -5.31 12.61 10.00
N LYS A 82 -5.29 11.57 10.84
CA LYS A 82 -4.10 11.13 11.58
C LYS A 82 -3.68 9.75 11.11
N ALA A 83 -2.39 9.58 10.87
CA ALA A 83 -1.77 8.29 10.60
C ALA A 83 -0.53 8.10 11.49
N GLU A 84 -0.16 6.84 11.73
CA GLU A 84 1.04 6.50 12.49
C GLU A 84 2.31 6.91 11.72
N ASN A 85 3.37 7.31 12.43
CA ASN A 85 4.61 7.73 11.79
C ASN A 85 5.33 6.53 11.15
N HIS A 86 5.08 6.38 9.84
CA HIS A 86 5.81 5.51 8.96
C HIS A 86 6.56 6.34 7.92
N TYR A 87 7.73 5.86 7.51
CA TYR A 87 8.56 6.46 6.47
C TYR A 87 8.83 5.43 5.37
N PRO A 88 9.22 5.84 4.14
CA PRO A 88 9.53 4.91 3.07
C PRO A 88 10.74 4.04 3.38
N ARG A 89 10.58 2.72 3.52
CA ARG A 89 11.71 1.82 3.84
C ARG A 89 12.39 1.26 2.60
N ASP A 90 11.67 1.24 1.48
CA ASP A 90 12.11 0.68 0.23
C ASP A 90 11.55 1.48 -0.98
N PRO A 91 11.99 1.16 -2.22
CA PRO A 91 11.48 1.79 -3.43
C PRO A 91 9.96 1.72 -3.62
N ALA A 92 9.30 0.65 -3.16
CA ALA A 92 7.87 0.49 -3.31
C ALA A 92 7.10 1.43 -2.38
N ASP A 93 7.57 1.60 -1.14
CA ASP A 93 7.05 2.59 -0.21
C ASP A 93 7.25 4.02 -0.73
N PHE A 94 8.43 4.32 -1.28
CA PHE A 94 8.73 5.64 -1.84
C PHE A 94 7.87 5.90 -3.07
N GLY A 95 7.72 4.91 -3.96
CA GLY A 95 6.86 5.01 -5.14
C GLY A 95 5.41 5.36 -4.81
N ARG A 96 4.86 4.83 -3.71
CA ARG A 96 3.51 5.22 -3.23
C ARG A 96 3.46 6.67 -2.75
N CYS A 97 4.51 7.17 -2.10
CA CYS A 97 4.61 8.58 -1.71
C CYS A 97 4.73 9.49 -2.93
N LEU A 98 5.49 9.09 -3.94
CA LEU A 98 5.61 9.82 -5.19
C LEU A 98 4.26 9.90 -5.93
N ARG A 99 3.58 8.76 -6.07
CA ARG A 99 2.26 8.71 -6.72
C ARG A 99 1.15 9.43 -5.94
N LEU A 100 1.29 9.61 -4.63
CA LEU A 100 0.45 10.54 -3.87
C LEU A 100 0.63 11.98 -4.37
N ILE A 101 1.86 12.44 -4.54
CA ILE A 101 2.14 13.81 -5.03
C ILE A 101 1.64 13.97 -6.47
N GLU A 102 1.82 12.96 -7.33
CA GLU A 102 1.27 12.99 -8.69
C GLU A 102 -0.26 13.01 -8.68
N ALA A 103 -0.90 12.29 -7.75
CA ALA A 103 -2.35 12.31 -7.56
C ALA A 103 -2.87 13.65 -6.99
N VAL A 104 -2.07 14.37 -6.20
CA VAL A 104 -2.43 15.64 -5.56
C VAL A 104 -1.29 16.66 -5.71
N PRO A 105 -1.10 17.23 -6.93
CA PRO A 105 0.06 18.06 -7.25
C PRO A 105 0.24 19.28 -6.36
N GLU A 106 -0.83 19.80 -5.76
CA GLU A 106 -0.79 20.95 -4.84
C GLU A 106 0.09 20.69 -3.60
N MET A 107 0.32 19.42 -3.25
CA MET A 107 1.17 19.02 -2.13
C MET A 107 2.67 19.11 -2.44
N GLU A 108 3.08 19.18 -3.71
CA GLU A 108 4.51 19.14 -4.08
C GLU A 108 5.32 20.24 -3.39
N SER A 109 4.76 21.44 -3.30
CA SER A 109 5.39 22.59 -2.63
C SER A 109 5.65 22.38 -1.13
N LYS A 110 4.95 21.42 -0.49
CA LYS A 110 5.01 21.16 0.95
C LYS A 110 5.89 19.97 1.32
N ILE A 111 6.49 19.27 0.35
CA ILE A 111 7.30 18.07 0.63
C ILE A 111 8.43 18.35 1.63
N ARG A 112 9.01 19.56 1.57
CA ARG A 112 10.07 19.99 2.51
C ARG A 112 9.61 20.03 3.96
N ASP A 113 8.32 20.21 4.23
CA ASP A 113 7.76 20.24 5.58
C ASP A 113 7.92 18.88 6.26
N MET A 114 7.97 17.79 5.49
CA MET A 114 8.23 16.44 6.02
C MET A 114 9.54 16.36 6.81
N SER A 115 10.51 17.24 6.54
CA SER A 115 11.78 17.24 7.27
C SER A 115 11.65 17.47 8.78
N GLN A 116 10.54 18.02 9.23
CA GLN A 116 10.26 18.27 10.65
C GLN A 116 9.71 17.04 11.38
N HIS A 117 9.48 15.93 10.69
CA HIS A 117 8.78 14.74 11.19
C HIS A 117 9.71 13.55 11.49
N GLY A 118 10.92 13.86 11.95
CA GLY A 118 11.93 12.90 12.40
C GLY A 118 13.02 12.61 11.35
N ASP A 119 14.13 12.05 11.80
CA ASP A 119 15.37 11.91 11.02
C ASP A 119 15.16 11.22 9.67
N LYS A 120 14.29 10.21 9.61
CA LYS A 120 14.02 9.49 8.37
C LYS A 120 13.27 10.33 7.35
N TRP A 121 12.33 11.16 7.79
CA TRP A 121 11.64 12.08 6.89
C TRP A 121 12.49 13.30 6.51
N ALA A 122 13.41 13.74 7.38
CA ALA A 122 14.45 14.70 7.02
C ALA A 122 15.30 14.21 5.85
N VAL A 123 15.75 12.95 5.89
CA VAL A 123 16.46 12.30 4.78
C VAL A 123 15.59 12.26 3.51
N VAL A 124 14.35 11.77 3.61
CA VAL A 124 13.45 11.64 2.44
C VAL A 124 13.21 13.00 1.78
N ALA A 125 12.92 14.03 2.57
CA ALA A 125 12.68 15.38 2.06
C ALA A 125 13.93 16.00 1.41
N ALA A 126 15.12 15.72 1.95
CA ALA A 126 16.38 16.22 1.40
C ALA A 126 16.73 15.58 0.05
N HIS A 127 16.41 14.29 -0.14
CA HIS A 127 16.74 13.52 -1.35
C HIS A 127 15.57 13.32 -2.31
N TRP A 128 14.42 13.96 -2.06
CA TRP A 128 13.16 13.68 -2.77
C TRP A 128 13.31 13.65 -4.30
N HIS A 129 13.87 14.71 -4.89
CA HIS A 129 13.97 14.83 -6.35
C HIS A 129 14.93 13.80 -6.95
N GLU A 130 16.09 13.58 -6.31
CA GLU A 130 17.06 12.55 -6.74
C GLU A 130 16.43 11.16 -6.74
N TRP A 131 15.71 10.81 -5.67
CA TRP A 131 15.05 9.52 -5.55
C TRP A 131 13.90 9.36 -6.55
N ALA A 132 13.15 10.43 -6.83
CA ALA A 132 12.10 10.44 -7.84
C ALA A 132 12.67 10.18 -9.25
N GLU A 133 13.82 10.75 -9.59
CA GLU A 133 14.50 10.48 -10.86
C GLU A 133 14.92 9.01 -10.99
N VAL A 134 15.54 8.44 -9.95
CA VAL A 134 15.97 7.04 -9.96
C VAL A 134 14.75 6.10 -10.00
N TYR A 135 13.67 6.43 -9.29
CA TYR A 135 12.42 5.68 -9.32
C TYR A 135 11.81 5.66 -10.72
N ARG A 136 11.71 6.82 -11.38
CA ARG A 136 11.16 6.94 -12.74
C ARG A 136 12.02 6.27 -13.80
N ALA A 137 13.31 6.11 -13.54
CA ALA A 137 14.22 5.32 -14.38
C ALA A 137 14.06 3.79 -14.19
N ASP A 138 13.12 3.35 -13.36
CA ASP A 138 12.85 1.94 -13.03
C ASP A 138 14.06 1.19 -12.43
N ASP A 139 14.98 1.92 -11.79
CA ASP A 139 16.17 1.34 -11.14
C ASP A 139 15.94 1.16 -9.63
N GLY A 140 14.99 0.28 -9.29
CA GLY A 140 14.61 0.00 -7.90
C GLY A 140 15.77 -0.50 -7.04
N GLN A 141 16.71 -1.27 -7.61
CA GLN A 141 17.87 -1.75 -6.84
C GLN A 141 18.83 -0.62 -6.47
N ARG A 142 19.10 0.31 -7.38
CA ARG A 142 19.90 1.49 -7.08
C ARG A 142 19.20 2.38 -6.07
N LEU A 143 17.90 2.63 -6.25
CA LEU A 143 17.14 3.44 -5.30
C LEU A 143 17.18 2.83 -3.90
N TYR A 144 16.99 1.51 -3.78
CA TYR A 144 17.10 0.83 -2.50
C TYR A 144 18.47 1.06 -1.84
N ARG A 145 19.58 0.89 -2.59
CA ARG A 145 20.93 1.14 -2.07
C ARG A 145 21.11 2.59 -1.62
N LEU A 146 20.66 3.57 -2.41
CA LEU A 146 20.72 4.99 -2.06
C LEU A 146 19.96 5.27 -0.76
N MET A 147 18.72 4.80 -0.66
CA MET A 147 17.88 4.96 0.53
C MET A 147 18.57 4.37 1.78
N ARG A 148 19.12 3.15 1.68
CA ARG A 148 19.85 2.51 2.79
C ARG A 148 21.05 3.33 3.23
N LEU A 149 21.88 3.77 2.30
CA LEU A 149 23.06 4.59 2.58
C LEU A 149 22.67 5.91 3.27
N CYS A 150 21.67 6.63 2.76
CA CYS A 150 21.22 7.88 3.36
C CYS A 150 20.59 7.69 4.75
N TYR A 151 19.83 6.61 4.95
CA TYR A 151 19.24 6.31 6.26
C TYR A 151 20.26 5.88 7.31
N GLU A 152 21.36 5.23 6.90
CA GLU A 152 22.43 4.78 7.79
C GLU A 152 23.47 5.88 8.05
N GLY A 153 23.68 6.77 7.08
CA GLY A 153 24.66 7.85 7.18
C GLY A 153 24.29 8.96 8.15
N GLY A 154 22.98 9.20 8.40
CA GLY A 154 22.51 10.37 9.14
C GLY A 154 22.75 11.66 8.35
N VAL A 155 21.85 12.63 8.47
CA VAL A 155 22.07 14.01 7.98
C VAL A 155 22.55 14.85 9.14
#